data_AF-A0A1C7MF63-F1
#
_entry.id   AF-A0A1C7MF63-F1
#
_cell.length_a   1.000
_cell.length_b   1.000
_cell.length_c   1.000
_cell.angle_alpha   90.00
_cell.angle_beta   90.00
_cell.angle_gamma   90.00
#
_symmetry.space_group_name_H-M   'P 1'
#
loop_
_entity.id
_entity.type
_entity.pdbx_description
1 polymer ?
#
loop_
_entity_poly.entity_id
_entity_poly.type
_entity_poly.pdbx_seq_one_letter_code
_entity_poly.pdbx_strand_id
1 'polypeptide(L)'
;MTIPSFEGEDDEQYADDFFKAVDSSFAKNNMVPWMLCQLRNKLKGGSTAETWFDTLDQATQKDTWEHFTDAFYVKWPKTVTTQLTPHQAAKRIRKI
;
A
#
# COMPACT_ATOMS: atom_id res chain seq x y z
N MET A 1 -3.13 -9.68 -12.80
CA MET A 1 -2.91 -8.25 -12.46
C MET A 1 -1.42 -8.05 -12.32
N THR A 2 -0.85 -7.10 -13.04
CA THR A 2 0.55 -6.70 -12.86
C THR A 2 0.58 -5.67 -11.75
N ILE A 3 1.26 -5.98 -10.64
CA ILE A 3 1.44 -5.03 -9.53
C ILE A 3 2.40 -3.93 -10.03
N PRO A 4 2.01 -2.65 -9.99
CA PRO A 4 2.87 -1.54 -10.41
C PRO A 4 4.06 -1.40 -9.45
N SER A 5 5.17 -0.85 -9.94
CA SER A 5 6.32 -0.52 -9.09
C SER A 5 5.96 0.63 -8.16
N PHE A 6 6.27 0.51 -6.87
CA PHE A 6 5.97 1.54 -5.86
C PHE A 6 7.25 2.26 -5.43
N GLU A 7 7.27 3.59 -5.54
CA GLU A 7 8.44 4.42 -5.20
C GLU A 7 8.38 4.98 -3.78
N GLY A 8 7.17 5.10 -3.20
CA GLY A 8 6.94 5.68 -1.88
C GLY A 8 6.46 7.12 -1.98
N GLU A 9 7.37 8.08 -2.11
CA GLU A 9 7.08 9.53 -2.01
C GLU A 9 6.18 10.08 -3.14
N ASP A 10 6.31 9.61 -4.37
CA ASP A 10 5.46 10.08 -5.49
C ASP A 10 4.13 9.32 -5.55
N ASP A 11 4.08 8.14 -4.92
CA ASP A 11 2.97 7.18 -5.00
C ASP A 11 2.16 7.08 -3.70
N GLU A 12 2.34 7.97 -2.72
CA GLU A 12 1.69 7.85 -1.41
C GLU A 12 0.16 7.72 -1.52
N GLN A 13 -0.45 8.41 -2.48
CA GLN A 13 -1.88 8.34 -2.77
C GLN A 13 -2.35 6.98 -3.33
N TYR A 14 -1.43 6.18 -3.87
CA TYR A 14 -1.66 4.84 -4.40
C TYR A 14 -1.17 3.74 -3.44
N ALA A 15 -0.65 4.10 -2.26
CA ALA A 15 -0.13 3.14 -1.28
C ALA A 15 -1.20 2.11 -0.87
N ASP A 16 -2.46 2.52 -0.69
CA ASP A 16 -3.57 1.62 -0.35
C ASP A 16 -3.93 0.68 -1.52
N ASP A 17 -3.92 1.18 -2.76
CA ASP A 17 -4.22 0.38 -3.96
C ASP A 17 -3.11 -0.64 -4.24
N PHE A 18 -1.85 -0.21 -4.14
CA PHE A 18 -0.67 -1.08 -4.20
C PHE A 18 -0.77 -2.18 -3.14
N PHE A 19 -1.00 -1.81 -1.89
CA PHE A 19 -1.06 -2.77 -0.80
C PHE A 19 -2.21 -3.77 -0.99
N LYS A 20 -3.40 -3.33 -1.44
CA LYS A 20 -4.52 -4.23 -1.78
C LYS A 20 -4.19 -5.19 -2.91
N ALA A 21 -3.49 -4.73 -3.94
CA ALA A 21 -3.06 -5.58 -5.05
C ALA A 21 -2.05 -6.64 -4.57
N VAL A 22 -1.11 -6.24 -3.72
CA VAL A 22 -0.14 -7.13 -3.06
C VAL A 22 -0.88 -8.16 -2.20
N ASP A 23 -1.74 -7.72 -1.30
CA ASP A 23 -2.51 -8.55 -0.38
C ASP A 23 -3.39 -9.56 -1.12
N SER A 24 -4.12 -9.10 -2.14
CA SER A 24 -4.94 -9.98 -3.00
C SER A 24 -4.10 -11.02 -3.75
N SER A 25 -2.88 -10.65 -4.15
CA SER A 25 -1.96 -11.55 -4.84
C SER A 25 -1.32 -12.56 -3.88
N PHE A 26 -1.27 -12.25 -2.59
CA PHE A 26 -0.74 -13.09 -1.52
C PHE A 26 -1.82 -13.87 -0.76
N ALA A 27 -3.09 -13.53 -0.91
CA ALA A 27 -4.22 -14.23 -0.28
C ALA A 27 -4.25 -15.75 -0.55
N LYS A 28 -3.56 -16.21 -1.62
CA LYS A 28 -3.43 -17.64 -1.96
C LYS A 28 -2.22 -18.35 -1.33
N ASN A 29 -1.28 -17.62 -0.73
CA ASN A 29 0.00 -18.14 -0.23
C ASN A 29 0.27 -17.57 1.16
N ASN A 30 0.22 -18.38 2.22
CA ASN A 30 0.38 -17.89 3.60
C ASN A 30 1.84 -17.86 4.11
N MET A 31 2.82 -17.73 3.22
CA MET A 31 4.25 -17.76 3.57
C MET A 31 4.83 -16.34 3.61
N VAL A 32 4.95 -15.77 4.81
CA VAL A 32 5.51 -14.42 5.05
C VAL A 32 6.87 -14.19 4.37
N PRO A 33 7.86 -15.11 4.45
CA PRO A 33 9.17 -14.90 3.80
C PRO A 33 9.05 -14.76 2.28
N TRP A 34 8.13 -15.52 1.68
CA TRP A 34 7.87 -15.45 0.25
C TRP A 34 7.16 -14.15 -0.13
N MET A 35 6.16 -13.73 0.65
CA MET A 35 5.45 -12.46 0.45
C MET A 35 6.41 -11.27 0.51
N LEU A 36 7.28 -11.21 1.52
CA LEU A 36 8.28 -10.15 1.69
C LEU A 36 9.28 -10.11 0.52
N CYS A 37 9.71 -11.27 0.05
CA CYS A 37 10.56 -11.38 -1.13
C CYS A 37 9.86 -10.85 -2.39
N GLN A 38 8.60 -11.22 -2.59
CA GLN A 38 7.81 -10.71 -3.72
C GLN A 38 7.59 -9.20 -3.61
N LEU A 39 7.27 -8.69 -2.42
CA LEU A 39 7.09 -7.26 -2.20
C LEU A 39 8.37 -6.48 -2.50
N ARG A 40 9.53 -6.94 -2.04
CA ARG A 40 10.83 -6.32 -2.38
C ARG A 40 11.03 -6.24 -3.90
N ASN A 41 10.65 -7.26 -4.66
CA ASN A 41 10.72 -7.23 -6.13
C ASN A 41 9.72 -6.26 -6.78
N LYS A 42 8.70 -5.80 -6.05
CA LYS A 42 7.74 -4.79 -6.51
C LYS A 42 8.15 -3.36 -6.12
N LEU A 43 9.07 -3.22 -5.19
CA LEU A 43 9.67 -1.92 -4.90
C LEU A 43 10.63 -1.57 -6.03
N LYS A 44 10.63 -0.30 -6.45
CA LYS A 44 11.57 0.17 -7.47
C LYS A 44 12.96 0.33 -6.84
N GLY A 45 13.97 -0.30 -7.45
CA GLY A 45 15.35 -0.23 -6.97
C GLY A 45 15.86 1.21 -6.84
N GLY A 46 16.49 1.53 -5.71
CA GLY A 46 17.00 2.87 -5.40
C GLY A 46 15.93 3.89 -4.98
N SER A 47 14.69 3.44 -4.73
CA SER A 47 13.60 4.32 -4.29
C SER A 47 13.51 4.39 -2.77
N THR A 48 12.79 5.41 -2.27
CA THR A 48 12.53 5.61 -0.85
C THR A 48 11.83 4.40 -0.24
N ALA A 49 10.94 3.74 -0.99
CA ALA A 49 10.27 2.55 -0.50
C ALA A 49 11.19 1.33 -0.33
N GLU A 50 12.13 1.09 -1.24
CA GLU A 50 13.13 0.02 -1.10
C GLU A 50 14.06 0.31 0.09
N THR A 51 14.54 1.55 0.20
CA THR A 51 15.41 1.98 1.29
C THR A 51 14.70 1.80 2.64
N TRP A 52 13.44 2.25 2.74
CA TRP A 52 12.62 2.05 3.92
C TRP A 52 12.44 0.57 4.24
N PHE A 53 12.15 -0.26 3.23
CA PHE A 53 11.97 -1.69 3.42
C PHE A 53 13.25 -2.34 3.96
N ASP A 54 14.42 -1.93 3.50
CA ASP A 54 15.71 -2.43 4.02
C ASP A 54 15.93 -2.02 5.48
N THR A 55 15.51 -0.80 5.87
CA THR A 55 15.62 -0.31 7.25
C THR A 55 14.69 -0.97 8.27
N LEU A 56 13.66 -1.70 7.83
CA LEU A 56 12.73 -2.38 8.73
C LEU A 56 13.38 -3.55 9.46
N ASP A 57 13.14 -3.63 10.77
CA ASP A 57 13.63 -4.72 11.61
C ASP A 57 12.99 -6.06 11.23
N GLN A 58 13.84 -7.07 10.99
CA GLN A 58 13.37 -8.36 10.50
C GLN A 58 12.64 -9.18 11.58
N ALA A 59 13.01 -9.00 12.85
CA ALA A 59 12.49 -9.78 13.98
C ALA A 59 11.18 -9.21 14.54
N THR A 60 10.89 -7.92 14.32
CA THR A 60 9.67 -7.30 14.85
C THR A 60 8.73 -6.80 13.76
N GLN A 61 9.24 -6.22 12.66
CA GLN A 61 8.42 -5.60 11.62
C GLN A 61 8.22 -6.48 10.38
N LYS A 62 9.06 -7.50 10.18
CA LYS A 62 8.93 -8.48 9.09
C LYS A 62 8.63 -9.91 9.59
N ASP A 63 8.33 -10.07 10.88
CA ASP A 63 8.02 -11.37 11.48
C ASP A 63 6.69 -11.94 10.95
N THR A 64 5.67 -11.08 10.89
CA THR A 64 4.36 -11.41 10.33
C THR A 64 3.97 -10.43 9.24
N TRP A 65 3.07 -10.86 8.36
CA TRP A 65 2.48 -9.99 7.35
C TRP A 65 1.71 -8.83 8.00
N GLU A 66 1.07 -9.07 9.14
CA GLU A 66 0.34 -8.05 9.90
C GLU A 66 1.28 -6.97 10.47
N HIS A 67 2.40 -7.35 11.08
CA HIS A 67 3.39 -6.37 11.57
C HIS A 67 3.98 -5.54 10.43
N PHE A 68 4.20 -6.16 9.27
CA PHE A 68 4.66 -5.45 8.08
C PHE A 68 3.60 -4.46 7.58
N THR A 69 2.33 -4.89 7.55
CA THR A 69 1.19 -4.06 7.15
C THR A 69 1.07 -2.84 8.05
N ASP A 70 1.20 -3.02 9.36
CA ASP A 70 1.14 -1.93 10.33
C ASP A 70 2.28 -0.94 10.12
N ALA A 71 3.52 -1.43 10.00
CA ALA A 71 4.68 -0.60 9.69
C ALA A 71 4.53 0.17 8.37
N PHE A 72 3.96 -0.47 7.33
CA PHE A 72 3.70 0.16 6.03
C PHE A 72 2.72 1.32 6.17
N TYR A 73 1.60 1.14 6.88
CA TYR A 73 0.63 2.22 7.09
C TYR A 73 1.08 3.28 8.10
N VAL A 74 2.05 3.00 8.96
CA VAL A 74 2.70 4.02 9.78
C VAL A 74 3.55 4.95 8.90
N LYS A 75 4.24 4.40 7.90
CA LYS A 75 5.10 5.18 6.98
C LYS A 75 4.31 5.90 5.89
N TRP A 76 3.39 5.18 5.24
CA TRP A 76 2.48 5.69 4.22
C TRP A 76 1.06 5.50 4.71
N PRO A 77 0.55 6.46 5.51
CA PRO A 77 -0.81 6.37 6.01
C PRO A 77 -1.77 6.24 4.83
N LYS A 78 -2.81 5.41 4.99
CA LYS A 78 -3.92 5.39 4.04
C LYS A 78 -4.35 6.83 3.87
N THR A 79 -4.18 7.39 2.69
CA THR A 79 -4.89 8.60 2.32
C THR A 79 -6.35 8.19 2.37
N VAL A 80 -6.98 8.45 3.52
CA VAL A 80 -8.42 8.59 3.60
C VAL A 80 -8.66 9.76 2.66
N THR A 81 -8.92 9.47 1.39
CA THR A 81 -9.56 10.44 0.51
C THR A 81 -10.78 10.85 1.29
N THR A 82 -10.67 12.03 1.90
CA THR A 82 -11.71 12.66 2.68
C THR A 82 -12.88 12.70 1.72
N GLN A 83 -13.80 11.76 1.93
CA GLN A 83 -14.88 11.57 1.00
C GLN A 83 -15.80 12.76 1.18
N LEU A 84 -15.71 13.66 0.19
CA LEU A 84 -16.72 14.62 -0.23
C LEU A 84 -17.02 15.76 0.74
N THR A 85 -16.51 16.94 0.40
CA THR A 85 -17.25 18.19 0.60
C THR A 85 -18.73 17.99 0.23
N PRO A 86 -19.72 18.37 1.06
CA PRO A 86 -21.15 18.33 0.73
C PRO A 86 -21.57 19.28 -0.41
N HIS A 87 -20.63 19.78 -1.21
CA HIS A 87 -20.80 20.86 -2.19
C HIS A 87 -20.63 20.42 -3.65
N GLN A 88 -20.81 19.13 -3.96
CA GLN A 88 -20.93 18.63 -5.34
C GLN A 88 -22.14 17.72 -5.57
N ALA A 89 -23.14 17.75 -4.68
CA ALA A 89 -24.50 17.26 -4.99
C ALA A 89 -25.33 18.29 -5.78
N ALA A 90 -24.73 19.37 -6.26
CA ALA A 90 -25.38 20.40 -7.06
C ALA A 90 -25.51 20.01 -8.54
N LYS A 91 -26.04 18.82 -8.88
CA LYS A 91 -26.48 18.57 -10.27
C LYS A 91 -27.38 17.36 -10.51
N ARG A 92 -28.38 17.04 -9.67
CA ARG A 92 -29.40 16.06 -10.13
C ARG A 92 -30.72 16.00 -9.36
N ILE A 93 -31.35 17.14 -9.07
CA ILE A 93 -32.82 17.15 -8.88
C ILE A 93 -33.43 18.31 -9.69
N ARG A 94 -33.39 18.16 -11.02
CA ARG A 94 -34.43 18.69 -11.91
C ARG A 94 -35.26 17.51 -12.36
N LYS A 95 -36.46 17.39 -11.81
CA LYS A 95 -37.69 16.74 -12.31
C LYS A 95 -38.76 17.19 -11.30
N ILE A 96 -39.39 18.36 -11.44
CA ILE A 96 -40.61 18.59 -12.24
C ILE A 96 -41.27 17.31 -12.75
#